data_AF-A0AAU7ZWN5-F1
#
_entry.id   AF-A0AAU7ZWN5-F1
#
_cell.length_a   1.000
_cell.length_b   1.000
_cell.length_c   1.000
_cell.angle_alpha   90.00
_cell.angle_beta   90.00
_cell.angle_gamma   90.00
#
_symmetry.space_group_name_H-M   'P 1'
#
loop_
_entity.id
_entity.type
_entity.pdbx_description
1 polymer ?
#
loop_
_entity_poly.entity_id
_entity_poly.type
_entity_poly.pdbx_seq_one_letter_code
_entity_poly.pdbx_strand_id
1 'polypeptide(L)'
;MLEGLSSTAQPTASNLGPNHLAAEGLATLTATCEKQSFENARTGLIVSQTGLREDVFALRSRTYSSVAFSLDAALKLEEVLRNELKDKKQPGEQRECVQQFEGYLETLTDPLVEQDKLSKELDASAFKDSTKEAQEELKREKETEEMAPKK
;
A
#
# COMPACT_ATOMS: atom_id res chain seq x y z
N MET A 1 -28.70 39.33 -12.38
CA MET A 1 -28.46 38.50 -11.18
C MET A 1 -27.99 37.16 -11.68
N LEU A 2 -26.69 36.88 -11.59
CA LEU A 2 -26.11 35.59 -11.96
C LEU A 2 -25.34 35.13 -10.73
N GLU A 3 -25.86 34.09 -10.10
CA GLU A 3 -25.35 33.46 -8.90
C GLU A 3 -23.99 32.84 -9.20
N GLY A 4 -22.96 33.33 -8.51
CA GLY A 4 -21.64 32.74 -8.50
C GLY A 4 -21.69 31.41 -7.76
N LEU A 5 -21.74 30.31 -8.51
CA LEU A 5 -21.46 28.98 -8.01
C LEU A 5 -20.01 28.97 -7.51
N SER A 6 -19.83 29.20 -6.21
CA SER A 6 -18.58 28.90 -5.53
C SER A 6 -18.32 27.42 -5.68
N SER A 7 -17.38 27.10 -6.57
CA SER A 7 -16.84 25.78 -6.76
C SER A 7 -16.10 25.36 -5.48
N THR A 8 -16.83 24.85 -4.50
CA THR A 8 -16.24 24.10 -3.40
C THR A 8 -15.75 22.78 -3.99
N ALA A 9 -14.51 22.77 -4.48
CA ALA A 9 -13.79 21.54 -4.72
C ALA A 9 -13.66 20.83 -3.36
N GLN A 10 -14.61 19.95 -3.06
CA GLN A 10 -14.42 18.97 -1.99
C GLN A 10 -13.17 18.18 -2.37
N PRO A 11 -12.18 18.04 -1.47
CA PRO A 11 -11.09 17.12 -1.71
C PRO A 11 -11.72 15.74 -1.87
N THR A 12 -11.69 15.22 -3.10
CA THR A 12 -11.97 13.81 -3.34
C THR A 12 -10.99 13.03 -2.46
N ALA A 13 -11.49 12.07 -1.68
CA ALA A 13 -10.71 11.31 -0.70
C ALA A 13 -9.41 10.72 -1.28
N SER A 14 -9.33 10.58 -2.61
CA SER A 14 -8.16 10.25 -3.41
C SER A 14 -6.94 11.19 -3.27
N ASN A 15 -7.06 12.37 -2.64
CA ASN A 15 -5.93 13.29 -2.40
C ASN A 15 -5.42 13.31 -0.94
N LEU A 16 -6.01 12.50 -0.06
CA LEU A 16 -5.58 12.42 1.33
C LEU A 16 -4.37 11.48 1.41
N GLY A 17 -3.27 11.95 1.99
CA GLY A 17 -2.04 11.16 2.09
C GLY A 17 -2.21 9.89 2.96
N PRO A 18 -1.29 8.93 2.85
CA PRO A 18 -1.38 7.62 3.52
C PRO A 18 -1.67 7.69 5.02
N ASN A 19 -1.07 8.66 5.72
CA ASN A 19 -1.28 8.86 7.16
C ASN A 19 -2.72 9.27 7.50
N HIS A 20 -3.34 10.12 6.67
CA HIS A 20 -4.71 10.55 6.89
C HIS A 20 -5.69 9.41 6.63
N LEU A 21 -5.49 8.68 5.53
CA LEU A 21 -6.31 7.51 5.20
C LEU A 21 -6.20 6.43 6.28
N ALA A 22 -5.01 6.18 6.81
CA ALA A 22 -4.79 5.26 7.93
C ALA A 22 -5.52 5.70 9.21
N ALA A 23 -5.45 6.98 9.58
CA ALA A 23 -6.15 7.49 10.75
C ALA A 23 -7.69 7.41 10.60
N GLU A 24 -8.21 7.73 9.41
CA GLU A 24 -9.64 7.62 9.11
C GLU A 24 -10.10 6.17 9.07
N GLY A 25 -9.31 5.29 8.46
CA GLY A 25 -9.54 3.84 8.41
C GLY A 25 -9.57 3.23 9.80
N LEU A 26 -8.59 3.55 10.66
CA LEU A 26 -8.56 3.12 12.07
C LEU A 26 -9.87 3.52 12.76
N ALA A 27 -10.21 4.80 12.73
CA ALA A 27 -11.40 5.28 13.42
C ALA A 27 -12.70 4.65 12.89
N THR A 28 -12.75 4.34 11.60
CA THR A 28 -13.91 3.66 10.97
C THR A 28 -14.01 2.19 11.39
N LEU A 29 -12.88 1.47 11.39
CA LEU A 29 -12.79 0.08 11.83
C LEU A 29 -13.12 -0.06 13.31
N THR A 30 -12.49 0.76 14.17
CA THR A 30 -12.73 0.77 15.61
C THR A 30 -14.21 1.02 15.93
N ALA A 31 -14.83 2.05 15.32
CA ALA A 31 -16.23 2.38 15.54
C ALA A 31 -17.21 1.30 15.03
N THR A 32 -16.80 0.49 14.05
CA THR A 32 -17.62 -0.62 13.53
C THR A 32 -17.46 -1.86 14.39
N CYS A 33 -16.24 -2.17 14.82
CA CYS A 33 -15.93 -3.26 15.74
C CYS A 33 -16.54 -3.06 17.14
N GLU A 34 -16.87 -1.83 17.54
CA GLU A 34 -17.67 -1.57 18.74
C GLU A 34 -19.10 -2.12 18.65
N LYS A 35 -19.61 -2.29 17.44
CA LYS A 35 -21.04 -2.58 17.19
C LYS A 35 -21.27 -3.96 16.61
N GLN A 36 -20.25 -4.55 15.99
CA GLN A 36 -20.39 -5.74 15.16
C GLN A 36 -19.15 -6.62 15.29
N SER A 37 -19.34 -7.93 15.09
CA SER A 37 -18.24 -8.87 14.90
C SER A 37 -17.52 -8.60 13.57
N PHE A 38 -16.29 -9.10 13.47
CA PHE A 38 -15.47 -8.99 12.26
C PHE A 38 -16.19 -9.46 10.99
N GLU A 39 -16.85 -10.62 10.98
CA GLU A 39 -17.48 -11.15 9.76
C GLU A 39 -18.55 -10.19 9.18
N ASN A 40 -19.35 -9.59 10.07
CA ASN A 40 -20.37 -8.62 9.69
C ASN A 40 -19.74 -7.28 9.30
N ALA A 41 -18.79 -6.81 10.11
CA ALA A 41 -18.07 -5.56 9.86
C ALA A 41 -17.34 -5.61 8.52
N ARG A 42 -16.64 -6.70 8.20
CA ARG A 42 -15.88 -6.90 6.97
C ARG A 42 -16.78 -6.81 5.75
N THR A 43 -17.90 -7.53 5.78
CA THR A 43 -18.89 -7.51 4.69
C THR A 43 -19.49 -6.12 4.47
N GLY A 44 -19.66 -5.35 5.55
CA GLY A 44 -20.21 -3.99 5.48
C GLY A 44 -19.19 -2.89 5.10
N LEU A 45 -17.91 -3.09 5.42
CA LEU A 45 -16.86 -2.09 5.28
C LEU A 45 -15.98 -2.30 4.05
N ILE A 46 -15.60 -3.54 3.72
CA ILE A 46 -14.73 -3.80 2.57
C ILE A 46 -15.62 -3.87 1.33
N VAL A 47 -15.57 -2.81 0.51
CA VAL A 47 -16.44 -2.64 -0.65
C VAL A 47 -15.85 -3.35 -1.88
N SER A 48 -14.54 -3.39 -2.00
CA SER A 48 -13.83 -4.08 -3.07
C SER A 48 -12.43 -4.51 -2.62
N GLN A 49 -11.92 -5.56 -3.27
CA GLN A 49 -10.54 -6.03 -3.18
C GLN A 49 -10.04 -6.19 -4.61
N THR A 50 -9.04 -5.40 -4.95
CA THR A 50 -8.50 -5.29 -6.32
C THR A 50 -7.11 -5.91 -6.39
N GLY A 51 -6.37 -5.95 -5.27
CA GLY A 51 -5.03 -6.55 -5.24
C GLY A 51 -4.05 -5.85 -6.16
N LEU A 52 -4.27 -4.56 -6.43
CA LEU A 52 -3.35 -3.70 -7.18
C LEU A 52 -2.63 -2.78 -6.20
N ARG A 53 -1.46 -2.27 -6.58
CA ARG A 53 -0.69 -1.41 -5.67
C ARG A 53 -1.33 -0.05 -5.47
N GLU A 54 -1.89 0.50 -6.53
CA GLU A 54 -2.58 1.78 -6.55
C GLU A 54 -3.93 1.73 -5.82
N ASP A 55 -4.53 0.54 -5.76
CA ASP A 55 -5.81 0.27 -5.12
C ASP A 55 -5.80 -1.20 -4.68
N VAL A 56 -5.47 -1.45 -3.41
CA VAL A 56 -5.43 -2.81 -2.83
C VAL A 56 -6.85 -3.24 -2.50
N PHE A 57 -7.58 -2.35 -1.83
CA PHE A 57 -8.97 -2.52 -1.42
C PHE A 57 -9.64 -1.16 -1.26
N ALA A 58 -10.98 -1.15 -1.26
CA ALA A 58 -11.74 0.04 -0.90
C ALA A 58 -12.53 -0.18 0.39
N LEU A 59 -12.42 0.81 1.30
CA LEU A 59 -13.16 0.84 2.55
C LEU A 59 -14.34 1.81 2.43
N ARG A 60 -15.49 1.42 2.97
CA ARG A 60 -16.61 2.31 3.18
C ARG A 60 -16.29 3.26 4.34
N SER A 61 -16.24 4.55 4.06
CA SER A 61 -16.06 5.59 5.08
C SER A 61 -17.31 5.74 5.96
N ARG A 62 -17.16 6.50 7.04
CA ARG A 62 -18.28 6.91 7.90
C ARG A 62 -19.35 7.73 7.18
N THR A 63 -19.03 8.31 6.03
CA THR A 63 -19.98 9.05 5.18
C THR A 63 -20.63 8.17 4.10
N TYR A 64 -20.43 6.84 4.17
CA TYR A 64 -20.89 5.85 3.19
C TYR A 64 -20.26 5.96 1.79
N SER A 65 -19.28 6.85 1.61
CA SER A 65 -18.45 6.88 0.41
C SER A 65 -17.45 5.72 0.41
N SER A 66 -17.05 5.28 -0.79
CA SER A 66 -15.97 4.31 -0.96
C SER A 66 -14.63 5.05 -1.04
N VAL A 67 -13.65 4.63 -0.26
CA VAL A 67 -12.30 5.19 -0.22
C VAL A 67 -11.31 4.09 -0.59
N ALA A 68 -10.62 4.26 -1.71
CA ALA A 68 -9.58 3.34 -2.17
C ALA A 68 -8.31 3.48 -1.33
N PHE A 69 -7.71 2.35 -0.96
CA PHE A 69 -6.45 2.28 -0.23
C PHE A 69 -5.36 1.71 -1.14
N SER A 70 -4.42 2.56 -1.55
CA SER A 70 -3.14 2.14 -2.12
C SER A 70 -2.33 1.30 -1.12
N LEU A 71 -1.31 0.58 -1.60
CA LEU A 71 -0.43 -0.24 -0.77
C LEU A 71 0.20 0.55 0.38
N ASP A 72 0.71 1.75 0.14
CA ASP A 72 1.29 2.58 1.19
C ASP A 72 0.27 2.97 2.27
N ALA A 73 -0.96 3.29 1.86
CA ALA A 73 -2.04 3.63 2.79
C ALA A 73 -2.52 2.40 3.57
N ALA A 74 -2.60 1.23 2.93
CA ALA A 74 -2.97 -0.04 3.54
C ALA A 74 -1.94 -0.46 4.60
N LEU A 75 -0.65 -0.45 4.24
CA LEU A 75 0.44 -0.75 5.18
C LEU A 75 0.47 0.23 6.37
N LYS A 76 0.19 1.51 6.12
CA LYS A 76 0.10 2.50 7.19
C LYS A 76 -1.10 2.23 8.11
N LEU A 77 -2.23 1.80 7.56
CA LEU A 77 -3.40 1.41 8.35
C LEU A 77 -3.09 0.18 9.21
N GLU A 78 -2.45 -0.85 8.66
CA GLU A 78 -2.01 -2.03 9.41
C GLU A 78 -1.09 -1.67 10.58
N GLU A 79 -0.09 -0.81 10.33
CA GLU A 79 0.81 -0.33 11.38
C GLU A 79 0.05 0.36 12.53
N VAL A 80 -0.90 1.22 12.17
CA VAL A 80 -1.72 1.96 13.13
C VAL A 80 -2.64 1.01 13.92
N LEU A 81 -3.26 0.02 13.27
CA LEU A 81 -4.07 -1.02 13.94
C LEU A 81 -3.22 -1.84 14.91
N ARG A 82 -2.02 -2.25 14.48
CA ARG A 82 -1.08 -3.01 15.31
C ARG A 82 -0.63 -2.22 16.55
N ASN A 83 -0.47 -0.90 16.42
CA ASN A 83 -0.13 -0.04 17.55
C ASN A 83 -1.33 0.14 18.50
N GLU A 84 -2.54 0.34 17.97
CA GLU A 84 -3.77 0.40 18.78
C GLU A 84 -3.97 -0.87 19.62
N LEU A 85 -3.69 -2.04 19.04
CA LEU A 85 -3.75 -3.32 19.75
C LEU A 85 -2.69 -3.42 20.87
N LYS A 86 -1.57 -2.71 20.81
CA LYS A 86 -0.57 -2.70 21.90
C LYS A 86 -1.01 -1.86 23.09
N ASP A 87 -1.80 -0.81 22.86
CA ASP A 87 -2.17 0.17 23.89
C ASP A 87 -3.17 -0.35 24.96
N LYS A 88 -3.67 -1.59 24.85
CA LYS A 88 -4.52 -2.31 25.84
C LYS A 88 -5.78 -1.57 26.34
N LYS A 89 -6.22 -0.50 25.68
CA LYS A 89 -7.38 0.32 26.10
C LYS A 89 -8.74 -0.23 25.68
N GLN A 90 -8.79 -1.24 24.80
CA GLN A 90 -10.04 -1.73 24.22
C GLN A 90 -10.63 -2.95 24.95
N PRO A 91 -11.96 -3.08 25.04
CA PRO A 91 -12.67 -4.29 25.47
C PRO A 91 -12.26 -5.52 24.65
N GLY A 92 -12.36 -6.72 25.25
CA GLY A 92 -11.90 -7.97 24.64
C GLY A 92 -12.49 -8.27 23.25
N GLU A 93 -13.80 -8.15 23.08
CA GLU A 93 -14.48 -8.43 21.80
C GLU A 93 -14.15 -7.40 20.72
N GLN A 94 -14.07 -6.12 21.07
CA GLN A 94 -13.68 -5.05 20.15
C GLN A 94 -12.22 -5.25 19.68
N ARG A 95 -11.34 -5.57 20.63
CA ARG A 95 -9.93 -5.87 20.36
C ARG A 95 -9.77 -7.06 19.41
N GLU A 96 -10.55 -8.12 19.61
CA GLU A 96 -10.53 -9.30 18.74
C GLU A 96 -10.97 -8.95 17.31
N CYS A 97 -12.04 -8.17 17.15
CA CYS A 97 -12.48 -7.69 15.83
C CYS A 97 -11.40 -6.85 15.13
N VAL A 98 -10.77 -5.91 15.85
CA VAL A 98 -9.68 -5.08 15.32
C VAL A 98 -8.46 -5.94 14.95
N GLN A 99 -8.12 -6.95 15.75
CA GLN A 99 -7.04 -7.90 15.46
C GLN A 99 -7.32 -8.74 14.21
N GLN A 100 -8.57 -9.19 14.03
CA GLN A 100 -8.95 -9.92 12.82
C GLN A 100 -8.88 -9.04 11.57
N PHE A 101 -9.23 -7.75 11.68
CA PHE A 101 -9.02 -6.80 10.59
C PHE A 101 -7.54 -6.58 10.28
N GLU A 102 -6.69 -6.44 11.28
CA GLU A 102 -5.24 -6.28 11.06
C GLU A 102 -4.66 -7.48 10.29
N GLY A 103 -4.93 -8.70 10.73
CA GLY A 103 -4.48 -9.90 10.03
C GLY A 103 -5.14 -10.06 8.65
N TYR A 104 -6.38 -9.64 8.48
CA TYR A 104 -7.04 -9.68 7.17
C TYR A 104 -6.40 -8.72 6.17
N LEU A 105 -6.08 -7.49 6.59
CA LEU A 105 -5.41 -6.53 5.72
C LEU A 105 -4.03 -7.01 5.31
N GLU A 106 -3.28 -7.63 6.23
CA GLU A 106 -1.98 -8.27 5.95
C GLU A 106 -2.12 -9.31 4.83
N THR A 107 -3.20 -10.12 4.79
CA THR A 107 -3.41 -11.07 3.67
C THR A 107 -3.61 -10.41 2.31
N LEU A 108 -4.01 -9.13 2.26
CA LEU A 108 -4.19 -8.37 1.03
C LEU A 108 -2.91 -7.66 0.59
N THR A 109 -2.07 -7.24 1.54
CA THR A 109 -0.86 -6.45 1.27
C THR A 109 0.39 -7.31 1.12
N ASP A 110 0.53 -8.40 1.87
CA ASP A 110 1.69 -9.30 1.82
C ASP A 110 2.05 -9.76 0.40
N PRO A 111 1.10 -10.25 -0.43
CA PRO A 111 1.42 -10.66 -1.79
C PRO A 111 1.99 -9.53 -2.65
N LEU A 112 1.56 -8.29 -2.41
CA LEU A 112 1.99 -7.10 -3.15
C LEU A 112 3.35 -6.61 -2.70
N VAL A 113 3.64 -6.69 -1.40
CA VAL A 113 4.96 -6.41 -0.84
C VAL A 113 5.99 -7.41 -1.35
N GLU A 114 5.66 -8.70 -1.36
CA GLU A 114 6.55 -9.74 -1.89
C GLU A 114 6.79 -9.56 -3.40
N GLN A 115 5.75 -9.24 -4.18
CA GLN A 115 5.90 -8.92 -5.60
C GLN A 115 6.81 -7.70 -5.82
N ASP A 116 6.75 -6.70 -4.93
CA ASP A 116 7.63 -5.53 -4.98
C ASP A 116 9.09 -5.84 -4.70
N LYS A 117 9.35 -6.69 -3.70
CA LYS A 117 10.71 -7.16 -3.43
C LYS A 117 11.27 -7.91 -4.64
N LEU A 118 10.50 -8.87 -5.18
CA LEU A 118 10.92 -9.67 -6.33
C LEU A 118 11.24 -8.81 -7.56
N SER A 119 10.40 -7.81 -7.85
CA SER A 119 10.61 -6.91 -8.99
C SER A 119 11.89 -6.08 -8.82
N LYS A 120 12.14 -5.54 -7.63
CA LYS A 120 13.36 -4.79 -7.30
C LYS A 120 14.62 -5.65 -7.38
N GLU A 121 14.54 -6.92 -6.99
CA GLU A 121 15.67 -7.85 -7.08
C GLU A 121 16.01 -8.22 -8.53
N LEU A 122 15.00 -8.40 -9.38
CA LEU A 122 15.18 -8.65 -10.80
C LEU A 122 15.84 -7.45 -11.50
N ASP A 123 15.38 -6.22 -11.21
CA ASP A 123 16.00 -5.01 -11.73
C ASP A 123 17.46 -4.90 -11.28
N ALA A 124 17.73 -5.04 -9.98
CA ALA A 124 19.08 -4.98 -9.43
C ALA A 124 20.03 -6.03 -10.03
N SER A 125 19.50 -7.20 -10.38
CA SER A 125 20.26 -8.26 -11.05
C SER A 125 20.53 -7.93 -12.52
N ALA A 126 19.53 -7.44 -13.25
CA ALA A 126 19.68 -7.02 -14.64
C ALA A 126 20.71 -5.88 -14.80
N PHE A 127 20.75 -4.93 -13.86
CA PHE A 127 21.77 -3.87 -13.86
C PHE A 127 23.18 -4.41 -13.58
N LYS A 128 23.32 -5.40 -12.69
CA LYS A 128 24.62 -6.02 -12.39
C LYS A 128 25.17 -6.81 -13.57
N ASP A 129 24.32 -7.57 -14.25
CA ASP A 129 24.72 -8.35 -15.43
C ASP A 129 25.10 -7.43 -16.61
N SER A 130 24.30 -6.40 -16.87
CA SER A 130 24.60 -5.41 -17.92
C SER A 130 25.92 -4.67 -17.65
N THR A 131 26.21 -4.35 -16.39
CA THR A 131 27.47 -3.68 -16.03
C THR A 131 28.68 -4.60 -16.20
N LYS A 132 28.51 -5.90 -15.96
CA LYS A 132 29.57 -6.89 -16.13
C LYS A 132 29.86 -7.15 -17.61
N GLU A 133 28.83 -7.30 -18.44
CA GLU A 133 29.00 -7.46 -19.89
C GLU A 133 29.68 -6.25 -20.53
N ALA A 134 29.27 -5.03 -20.15
CA ALA A 134 29.93 -3.81 -20.64
C ALA A 134 31.41 -3.72 -20.24
N GLN A 135 31.79 -4.19 -19.05
CA GLN A 135 33.19 -4.23 -18.63
C GLN A 135 34.02 -5.30 -19.36
N GLU A 136 33.43 -6.44 -19.67
CA GLU A 136 34.10 -7.48 -20.47
C GLU A 136 34.29 -7.04 -21.93
N GLU A 137 33.31 -6.34 -22.51
CA GLU A 137 33.42 -5.80 -23.86
C GLU A 137 34.51 -4.72 -23.96
N LEU A 138 34.54 -3.77 -23.02
CA LEU A 138 35.60 -2.75 -22.93
C LEU A 138 37.00 -3.35 -22.73
N LYS A 139 37.12 -4.46 -21.99
CA LYS A 139 38.40 -5.18 -21.84
C LYS A 139 38.82 -5.85 -23.14
N ARG A 140 37.89 -6.52 -23.83
CA ARG A 140 38.17 -7.15 -25.12
C ARG A 140 38.56 -6.13 -26.19
N GLU A 141 37.89 -4.98 -26.24
CA GLU A 141 38.26 -3.89 -27.15
C GLU A 141 39.67 -3.37 -26.86
N LYS A 142 40.00 -3.12 -25.59
CA LYS A 142 41.36 -2.70 -25.18
C LYS A 142 42.44 -3.72 -25.53
N GLU A 143 42.21 -5.01 -25.27
CA GLU A 143 43.18 -6.06 -25.63
C GLU A 143 43.35 -6.17 -27.15
N THR A 144 42.29 -5.96 -27.91
CA THR A 144 42.33 -6.02 -29.39
C THR A 144 43.07 -4.80 -29.98
N GLU A 145 42.93 -3.62 -29.38
CA GLU A 145 43.61 -2.39 -29.80
C GLU A 145 45.12 -2.42 -29.47
N GLU A 146 45.51 -3.05 -28.34
CA GLU A 146 46.91 -3.18 -27.92
C GLU A 146 47.70 -4.20 -28.75
N MET A 147 47.03 -5.18 -29.36
CA MET A 147 47.63 -6.17 -30.27
C MET A 147 47.66 -5.73 -31.75
N ALA A 148 47.08 -4.58 -32.09
CA ALA A 148 47.13 -4.06 -33.46
C ALA A 148 48.55 -3.55 -33.80
N PRO A 149 49.19 -4.05 -34.88
CA PRO A 149 50.55 -3.63 -35.24
C PRO A 149 50.55 -2.14 -35.60
N LYS A 150 51.36 -1.35 -34.89
CA LYS A 150 51.65 0.05 -35.24
C LYS A 150 52.24 0.08 -36.66
N LYS A 151 51.53 0.73 -37.57
CA LYS A 151 52.00 1.05 -38.93
C LYS A 151 53.21 1.97 -38.89
#